data_AF-A0A357WQZ1-F1
#
_entry.id   AF-A0A357WQZ1-F1
#
_cell.length_a   1.000
_cell.length_b   1.000
_cell.length_c   1.000
_cell.angle_alpha   90.00
_cell.angle_beta   90.00
_cell.angle_gamma   90.00
#
_symmetry.space_group_name_H-M   'P 1'
#
loop_
_entity.id
_entity.type
_entity.pdbx_description
1 polymer ?
#
loop_
_entity_poly.entity_id
_entity_poly.type
_entity_poly.pdbx_seq_one_letter_code
_entity_poly.pdbx_strand_id
1 'polypeptide(L)'
;MHFLMLTAVEIPENYRTPTDAGTDCEIIDRIGMSKFALQKNPHDFMVKLHLEFLHSIATAFSRAVRIKLYEVLERYSVHVEDPKYLIFCDEDEKVRSDYETECVDCFKLPEGRIITCFEERGYPFTIKDGVVYQRRSGPLKLEKRTQKAKKMKALPDYPLKKLYRSLDKYAKEYCGYVLNEETGKYGYLYNSDGIYDWFSIGGRWPFAFLVRKTCQEYSLGERAWSEEEDTDAPQGYIWVAAARKKDIEWTKMLEHNKICVQQRYEFLTKILEDGIVPEDFHGSINDEGITQYGESIIRKGETLQEFFARRGISEKYKYPLRVYSFVSSKGYLNRDHEPFSEIGNAADSTDCWRVRVDEFIDSFSDDTVLVGIDYHI
;
A
#
# COMPACT_ATOMS: atom_id res chain seq x y z
N MET A 1 -4.44 -1.18 -4.44
CA MET A 1 -5.20 -1.07 -3.16
C MET A 1 -4.26 -1.31 -1.99
N HIS A 2 -4.53 -0.76 -0.79
CA HIS A 2 -3.65 -0.92 0.38
C HIS A 2 -4.17 -1.97 1.35
N PHE A 3 -3.26 -2.78 1.89
CA PHE A 3 -3.56 -3.84 2.85
C PHE A 3 -2.53 -3.91 3.98
N LEU A 4 -2.94 -4.43 5.14
CA LEU A 4 -2.05 -4.73 6.26
C LEU A 4 -1.44 -6.13 6.11
N MET A 5 -0.12 -6.20 5.96
CA MET A 5 0.67 -7.43 6.01
C MET A 5 1.37 -7.56 7.36
N LEU A 6 1.42 -8.78 7.89
CA LEU A 6 2.27 -9.17 9.01
C LEU A 6 3.50 -9.94 8.51
N THR A 7 4.67 -9.64 9.03
CA THR A 7 5.85 -10.48 8.82
C THR A 7 6.70 -10.55 10.08
N ALA A 8 7.72 -11.38 10.03
CA ALA A 8 8.68 -11.57 11.11
C ALA A 8 10.10 -11.42 10.58
N VAL A 9 10.96 -10.74 11.34
CA VAL A 9 12.38 -10.57 11.02
C VAL A 9 13.26 -10.93 12.22
N GLU A 10 14.40 -11.53 11.94
CA GLU A 10 15.40 -11.88 12.96
C GLU A 10 16.43 -10.75 13.08
N ILE A 11 16.46 -10.12 14.27
CA ILE A 11 17.44 -9.08 14.60
C ILE A 11 18.37 -9.62 15.69
N PRO A 12 19.67 -9.81 15.37
CA PRO A 12 20.63 -10.37 16.32
C PRO A 12 20.84 -9.40 17.49
N GLU A 13 21.22 -9.90 18.66
CA GLU A 13 21.44 -9.07 19.85
C GLU A 13 22.51 -7.98 19.65
N ASN A 14 23.51 -8.25 18.80
CA ASN A 14 24.61 -7.33 18.49
C ASN A 14 24.34 -6.47 17.23
N TYR A 15 23.08 -6.15 16.92
CA TYR A 15 22.73 -5.33 15.76
C TYR A 15 23.32 -3.91 15.79
N ARG A 16 23.68 -3.40 16.99
CA ARG A 16 24.25 -2.06 17.15
C ARG A 16 25.71 -2.00 16.70
N THR A 17 26.02 -0.97 15.95
CA THR A 17 27.35 -0.59 15.47
C THR A 17 27.92 0.59 16.26
N PRO A 18 29.25 0.84 16.24
CA PRO A 18 29.85 1.99 16.92
C PRO A 18 29.34 3.36 16.44
N THR A 19 28.81 3.43 15.22
CA THR A 19 28.29 4.67 14.62
C THR A 19 26.83 4.96 14.97
N ASP A 20 26.08 3.96 15.44
CA ASP A 20 24.62 4.08 15.61
C ASP A 20 24.22 5.17 16.61
N ALA A 21 24.97 5.35 17.69
CA ALA A 21 24.69 6.41 18.65
C ALA A 21 24.80 7.82 18.02
N GLY A 22 25.77 8.01 17.12
CA GLY A 22 25.91 9.26 16.36
C GLY A 22 24.74 9.45 15.40
N THR A 23 24.38 8.40 14.65
CA THR A 23 23.26 8.44 13.72
C THR A 23 21.91 8.68 14.42
N ASP A 24 21.69 8.08 15.59
CA ASP A 24 20.49 8.30 16.41
C ASP A 24 20.38 9.80 16.78
N CYS A 25 21.48 10.41 17.27
CA CYS A 25 21.53 11.84 17.58
C CYS A 25 21.26 12.73 16.36
N GLU A 26 21.89 12.46 15.22
CA GLU A 26 21.70 13.23 14.00
C GLU A 26 20.24 13.21 13.51
N ILE A 27 19.58 12.05 13.61
CA ILE A 27 18.18 11.92 13.22
C ILE A 27 17.27 12.67 14.20
N ILE A 28 17.55 12.59 15.51
CA ILE A 28 16.81 13.35 16.54
C ILE A 28 16.92 14.86 16.30
N ASP A 29 18.11 15.36 15.95
CA ASP A 29 18.31 16.77 15.62
C ASP A 29 17.47 17.18 14.40
N ARG A 30 17.45 16.35 13.35
CA ARG A 30 16.63 16.57 12.15
C ARG A 30 15.13 16.52 12.42
N ILE A 31 14.69 15.64 13.34
CA ILE A 31 13.31 15.62 13.83
C ILE A 31 12.98 16.96 14.50
N GLY A 32 13.87 17.46 15.37
CA GLY A 32 13.72 18.77 16.02
C GLY A 32 13.62 19.91 15.01
N MET A 33 14.48 19.93 13.98
CA MET A 33 14.44 20.90 12.89
C MET A 33 13.12 20.84 12.09
N SER A 34 12.65 19.63 11.78
CA SER A 34 11.40 19.42 11.04
C SER A 34 10.19 19.89 11.85
N LYS A 35 10.15 19.60 13.16
CA LYS A 35 9.13 20.11 14.08
C LYS A 35 9.14 21.63 14.15
N PHE A 36 10.31 22.25 14.24
CA PHE A 36 10.44 23.71 14.21
C PHE A 36 9.97 24.33 12.89
N ALA A 37 10.25 23.68 11.76
CA ALA A 37 9.72 24.10 10.46
C ALA A 37 8.19 24.02 10.40
N LEU A 38 7.59 22.94 10.93
CA LEU A 38 6.13 22.79 11.01
C LEU A 38 5.47 23.80 11.95
N GLN A 39 6.15 24.26 13.01
CA GLN A 39 5.64 25.38 13.83
C GLN A 39 5.47 26.67 13.01
N LYS A 40 6.31 26.88 11.99
CA LYS A 40 6.21 28.05 11.09
C LYS A 40 5.23 27.84 9.95
N ASN A 41 5.14 26.62 9.44
CA ASN A 41 4.19 26.25 8.38
C ASN A 41 3.57 24.87 8.68
N PRO A 42 2.46 24.82 9.45
CA PRO A 42 1.84 23.56 9.85
C PRO A 42 1.29 22.74 8.69
N HIS A 43 1.11 23.33 7.50
CA HIS A 43 0.55 22.65 6.34
C HIS A 43 1.63 22.21 5.33
N ASP A 44 2.92 22.28 5.69
CA ASP A 44 4.00 21.80 4.83
C ASP A 44 4.00 20.27 4.74
N PHE A 45 3.35 19.76 3.69
CA PHE A 45 3.23 18.32 3.44
C PHE A 45 4.59 17.63 3.26
N MET A 46 5.55 18.29 2.62
CA MET A 46 6.86 17.70 2.38
C MET A 46 7.65 17.54 3.68
N VAL A 47 7.55 18.52 4.58
CA VAL A 47 8.17 18.44 5.91
C VAL A 47 7.48 17.38 6.76
N LYS A 48 6.15 17.25 6.71
CA LYS A 48 5.42 16.17 7.41
C LYS A 48 5.87 14.79 6.93
N LEU A 49 5.87 14.58 5.62
CA LEU A 49 6.30 13.31 5.02
C LEU A 49 7.75 12.98 5.42
N HIS A 50 8.64 13.98 5.43
CA HIS A 50 10.01 13.78 5.87
C HIS A 50 10.12 13.47 7.36
N LEU A 51 9.34 14.13 8.21
CA LEU A 51 9.29 13.88 9.64
C LEU A 51 8.86 12.45 9.95
N GLU A 52 7.85 11.93 9.26
CA GLU A 52 7.41 10.53 9.40
C GLU A 52 8.49 9.54 8.97
N PHE A 53 9.17 9.82 7.87
CA PHE A 53 10.34 9.03 7.48
C PHE A 53 11.41 9.03 8.57
N LEU A 54 11.77 10.20 9.14
CA LEU A 54 12.77 10.28 10.20
C LEU A 54 12.35 9.52 11.46
N HIS A 55 11.09 9.60 11.86
CA HIS A 55 10.56 8.81 12.97
C HIS A 55 10.69 7.29 12.73
N SER A 56 10.47 6.85 11.49
CA SER A 56 10.61 5.43 11.11
C SER A 56 12.05 4.90 11.18
N ILE A 57 13.06 5.77 11.24
CA ILE A 57 14.49 5.39 11.26
C ILE A 57 15.25 5.95 12.47
N ALA A 58 14.55 6.51 13.45
CA ALA A 58 15.13 7.28 14.55
C ALA A 58 16.07 6.47 15.46
N THR A 59 15.88 5.16 15.55
CA THR A 59 16.69 4.28 16.40
C THR A 59 17.45 3.25 15.57
N ALA A 60 18.61 2.83 16.07
CA ALA A 60 19.37 1.70 15.52
C ALA A 60 18.48 0.46 15.30
N PHE A 61 17.59 0.18 16.24
CA PHE A 61 16.65 -0.93 16.14
C PHE A 61 15.70 -0.76 14.95
N SER A 62 15.08 0.41 14.78
CA SER A 62 14.20 0.68 13.64
C SER A 62 14.91 0.55 12.29
N ARG A 63 16.17 1.01 12.21
CA ARG A 63 16.99 0.84 11.00
C ARG A 63 17.31 -0.63 10.72
N ALA A 64 17.63 -1.41 11.76
CA ALA A 64 17.85 -2.85 11.63
C ALA A 64 16.59 -3.60 11.17
N VAL A 65 15.42 -3.27 11.72
CA VAL A 65 14.11 -3.80 11.26
C VAL A 65 13.93 -3.51 9.78
N ARG A 66 14.13 -2.25 9.37
CA ARG A 66 13.96 -1.82 7.98
C ARG A 66 14.87 -2.61 7.03
N ILE A 67 16.16 -2.75 7.35
CA ILE A 67 17.12 -3.52 6.54
C ILE A 67 16.65 -4.97 6.38
N LYS A 68 16.35 -5.66 7.49
CA LYS A 68 15.89 -7.05 7.45
C LYS A 68 14.57 -7.22 6.73
N LEU A 69 13.69 -6.23 6.83
CA LEU A 69 12.44 -6.27 6.12
C LEU A 69 12.62 -6.21 4.59
N TYR A 70 13.51 -5.34 4.10
CA TYR A 70 13.83 -5.30 2.66
C TYR A 70 14.36 -6.65 2.17
N GLU A 71 15.22 -7.33 2.94
CA GLU A 71 15.70 -8.68 2.59
C GLU A 71 14.54 -9.69 2.45
N VAL A 72 13.56 -9.66 3.35
CA VAL A 72 12.40 -10.57 3.32
C VAL A 72 11.45 -10.26 2.17
N LEU A 73 11.24 -8.97 1.87
CA LEU A 73 10.24 -8.54 0.90
C LEU A 73 10.74 -8.41 -0.53
N GLU A 74 12.05 -8.27 -0.76
CA GLU A 74 12.64 -8.04 -2.09
C GLU A 74 12.08 -8.96 -3.17
N ARG A 75 11.98 -10.26 -2.88
CA ARG A 75 11.44 -11.28 -3.79
C ARG A 75 10.00 -11.00 -4.23
N TYR A 76 9.20 -10.29 -3.45
CA TYR A 76 7.79 -10.03 -3.73
C TYR A 76 7.52 -8.65 -4.34
N SER A 77 8.57 -7.88 -4.62
CA SER A 77 8.43 -6.61 -5.35
C SER A 77 8.15 -6.89 -6.82
N VAL A 78 7.13 -6.25 -7.40
CA VAL A 78 6.90 -6.27 -8.86
C VAL A 78 8.01 -5.53 -9.62
N HIS A 79 8.82 -4.74 -8.92
CA HIS A 79 9.95 -3.98 -9.43
C HIS A 79 11.31 -4.59 -9.04
N VAL A 80 11.35 -5.89 -8.70
CA VAL A 80 12.62 -6.55 -8.40
C VAL A 80 13.54 -6.53 -9.62
N GLU A 81 14.80 -6.17 -9.43
CA GLU A 81 15.78 -6.09 -10.52
C GLU A 81 16.63 -7.36 -10.63
N ASP A 82 16.67 -8.18 -9.56
CA ASP A 82 17.47 -9.39 -9.54
C ASP A 82 16.95 -10.41 -10.57
N PRO A 83 17.75 -10.77 -11.59
CA PRO A 83 17.32 -11.67 -12.66
C PRO A 83 16.85 -13.04 -12.18
N LYS A 84 17.26 -13.51 -10.99
CA LYS A 84 16.84 -14.83 -10.49
C LYS A 84 15.33 -14.92 -10.22
N TYR A 85 14.66 -13.79 -10.03
CA TYR A 85 13.22 -13.71 -9.79
C TYR A 85 12.41 -13.31 -11.03
N LEU A 86 13.09 -13.02 -12.14
CA LEU A 86 12.46 -12.50 -13.34
C LEU A 86 12.24 -13.62 -14.36
N ILE A 87 11.01 -13.67 -14.87
CA ILE A 87 10.60 -14.56 -15.96
C ILE A 87 10.36 -13.72 -17.20
N PHE A 88 10.90 -14.19 -18.34
CA PHE A 88 10.65 -13.58 -19.63
C PHE A 88 9.29 -14.01 -20.18
N CYS A 89 8.40 -13.03 -20.42
CA CYS A 89 7.16 -13.22 -21.14
C CYS A 89 7.37 -12.85 -22.61
N ASP A 90 7.23 -13.84 -23.50
CA ASP A 90 7.38 -13.68 -24.96
C ASP A 90 6.14 -12.99 -25.55
N GLU A 91 6.36 -11.84 -26.18
CA GLU A 91 5.32 -11.04 -26.86
C GLU A 91 5.70 -10.82 -28.35
N ASP A 92 6.67 -11.56 -28.89
CA ASP A 92 7.32 -11.26 -30.16
C ASP A 92 6.34 -11.30 -31.34
N GLU A 93 5.46 -12.32 -31.39
CA GLU A 93 4.43 -12.43 -32.42
C GLU A 93 3.47 -11.23 -32.40
N LYS A 94 3.04 -10.81 -31.21
CA LYS A 94 2.17 -9.65 -31.01
C LYS A 94 2.87 -8.37 -31.46
N VAL A 95 4.10 -8.13 -31.01
CA VAL A 95 4.89 -6.94 -31.35
C VAL A 95 5.10 -6.81 -32.85
N ARG A 96 5.41 -7.92 -33.53
CA ARG A 96 5.59 -7.93 -34.99
C ARG A 96 4.29 -7.66 -35.71
N SER A 97 3.20 -8.29 -35.29
CA SER A 97 1.88 -8.04 -35.86
C SER A 97 1.50 -6.57 -35.70
N ASP A 98 1.53 -6.05 -34.48
CA ASP A 98 1.15 -4.67 -34.18
C ASP A 98 2.01 -3.67 -34.95
N TYR A 99 3.32 -3.90 -35.05
CA TYR A 99 4.22 -3.03 -35.82
C TYR A 99 3.82 -2.93 -37.30
N GLU A 100 3.37 -4.03 -37.90
CA GLU A 100 3.00 -4.09 -39.31
C GLU A 100 1.59 -3.58 -39.60
N THR A 101 0.63 -3.79 -38.68
CA THR A 101 -0.80 -3.57 -38.95
C THR A 101 -1.43 -2.42 -38.19
N GLU A 102 -0.94 -2.10 -36.99
CA GLU A 102 -1.61 -1.17 -36.09
C GLU A 102 -1.26 0.30 -36.39
N CYS A 103 -2.18 1.17 -36.01
CA CYS A 103 -2.12 2.62 -36.21
C CYS A 103 -2.40 3.35 -34.89
N VAL A 104 -1.89 4.58 -34.78
CA VAL A 104 -2.10 5.42 -33.60
C VAL A 104 -2.34 6.87 -33.98
N ASP A 105 -3.24 7.53 -33.27
CA ASP A 105 -3.47 8.95 -33.42
C ASP A 105 -2.22 9.75 -33.01
N CYS A 106 -1.82 10.68 -33.88
CA CYS A 106 -0.62 11.48 -33.71
C CYS A 106 -0.87 12.97 -33.88
N PHE A 107 -0.05 13.78 -33.21
CA PHE A 107 0.10 15.20 -33.50
C PHE A 107 1.38 15.43 -34.28
N LYS A 108 1.29 16.19 -35.37
CA LYS A 108 2.48 16.83 -35.97
C LYS A 108 2.62 18.24 -35.40
N LEU A 109 3.71 18.44 -34.67
CA LEU A 109 4.06 19.71 -34.06
C LEU A 109 4.51 20.73 -35.11
N PRO A 110 4.50 22.04 -34.80
CA PRO A 110 4.90 23.08 -35.76
C PRO A 110 6.34 22.92 -36.26
N GLU A 111 7.24 22.42 -35.41
CA GLU A 111 8.62 22.08 -35.75
C GLU A 111 8.75 20.82 -36.63
N GLY A 112 7.65 20.14 -36.94
CA GLY A 112 7.59 19.00 -37.84
C GLY A 112 7.70 17.63 -37.17
N ARG A 113 8.09 17.56 -35.89
CA ARG A 113 8.11 16.32 -35.09
C ARG A 113 6.70 15.73 -34.94
N ILE A 114 6.59 14.41 -35.03
CA ILE A 114 5.36 13.66 -34.82
C ILE A 114 5.45 13.02 -33.43
N ILE A 115 4.37 13.13 -32.64
CA ILE A 115 4.23 12.53 -31.31
C ILE A 115 2.88 11.82 -31.22
N THR A 116 2.79 10.77 -30.41
CA THR A 116 1.53 10.06 -30.22
C THR A 116 0.57 10.84 -29.33
N CYS A 117 -0.73 10.54 -29.41
CA CYS A 117 -1.74 11.08 -28.51
C CYS A 117 -1.76 10.43 -27.12
N PHE A 118 -0.96 9.37 -26.91
CA PHE A 118 -0.96 8.53 -25.71
C PHE A 118 0.32 8.60 -24.87
N GLU A 119 1.47 9.01 -25.43
CA GLU A 119 2.78 8.93 -24.77
C GLU A 119 2.93 9.74 -23.48
N GLU A 120 1.99 10.61 -23.10
CA GLU A 120 2.07 11.26 -21.79
C GLU A 120 0.70 11.33 -21.11
N ARG A 121 0.56 10.63 -19.98
CA ARG A 121 -0.45 10.95 -18.97
C ARG A 121 -0.29 12.44 -18.62
N GLY A 122 -1.14 13.28 -19.19
CA GLY A 122 -1.05 14.73 -19.02
C GLY A 122 -0.78 15.54 -20.28
N TYR A 123 -0.63 14.93 -21.46
CA TYR A 123 -0.47 15.70 -22.69
C TYR A 123 -1.71 16.59 -22.90
N PRO A 124 -1.55 17.92 -23.06
CA PRO A 124 -2.66 18.85 -22.93
C PRO A 124 -3.57 18.89 -24.15
N PHE A 125 -3.34 18.07 -25.18
CA PHE A 125 -4.05 18.10 -26.46
C PHE A 125 -4.82 16.80 -26.75
N THR A 126 -5.83 16.91 -27.62
CA THR A 126 -6.63 15.78 -28.11
C THR A 126 -7.03 16.02 -29.57
N ILE A 127 -7.42 14.97 -30.28
CA ILE A 127 -7.96 15.05 -31.64
C ILE A 127 -9.47 14.82 -31.56
N LYS A 128 -10.25 15.68 -32.22
CA LYS A 128 -11.69 15.50 -32.43
C LYS A 128 -12.03 15.89 -33.86
N ASP A 129 -12.67 14.98 -34.59
CA ASP A 129 -13.05 15.17 -35.99
C ASP A 129 -11.87 15.62 -36.88
N GLY A 130 -10.69 15.02 -36.66
CA GLY A 130 -9.46 15.38 -37.39
C GLY A 130 -8.87 16.75 -37.04
N VAL A 131 -9.27 17.33 -35.90
CA VAL A 131 -8.82 18.65 -35.45
C VAL A 131 -8.23 18.58 -34.05
N VAL A 132 -7.10 19.28 -33.83
CA VAL A 132 -6.44 19.33 -32.53
C VAL A 132 -7.10 20.37 -31.61
N TYR A 133 -7.39 19.96 -30.37
CA TYR A 133 -7.91 20.78 -29.29
C TYR A 133 -7.02 20.68 -28.05
N GLN A 134 -7.03 21.71 -27.20
CA GLN A 134 -6.44 21.64 -25.87
C GLN A 134 -7.50 21.17 -24.87
N ARG A 135 -7.25 20.07 -24.15
CA ARG A 135 -8.20 19.39 -23.24
C ARG A 135 -8.67 20.28 -22.10
N ARG A 136 -7.74 21.02 -21.48
CA ARG A 136 -7.99 21.87 -20.30
C ARG A 136 -7.44 23.26 -20.54
N SER A 137 -8.31 24.18 -20.99
CA SER A 137 -7.95 25.56 -21.31
C SER A 137 -8.66 26.57 -20.40
N GLY A 138 -7.90 27.54 -19.90
CA GLY A 138 -8.41 28.61 -19.03
C GLY A 138 -8.83 28.13 -17.63
N PRO A 139 -9.38 29.03 -16.80
CA PRO A 139 -9.74 28.75 -15.41
C PRO A 139 -10.79 27.64 -15.25
N LEU A 140 -11.73 27.55 -16.20
CA LEU A 140 -12.79 26.54 -16.21
C LEU A 140 -12.34 25.17 -16.74
N LYS A 141 -11.07 25.04 -17.17
CA LYS A 141 -10.48 23.78 -17.69
C LYS A 141 -11.30 23.13 -18.81
N LEU A 142 -11.96 23.93 -19.63
CA LEU A 142 -12.76 23.46 -20.75
C LEU A 142 -11.90 23.19 -21.98
N GLU A 143 -12.37 22.30 -22.83
CA GLU A 143 -11.73 22.05 -24.12
C GLU A 143 -11.82 23.28 -25.02
N LYS A 144 -10.70 23.67 -25.63
CA LYS A 144 -10.65 24.83 -26.50
C LYS A 144 -9.64 24.68 -27.62
N ARG A 145 -10.02 25.16 -28.80
CA ARG A 145 -9.11 25.29 -29.95
C ARG A 145 -8.20 26.51 -29.80
N THR A 146 -7.15 26.37 -29.01
CA THR A 146 -6.18 27.44 -28.73
C THR A 146 -5.24 27.71 -29.91
N GLN A 147 -4.51 28.84 -29.88
CA GLN A 147 -3.53 29.15 -30.92
C GLN A 147 -2.41 28.11 -31.02
N LYS A 148 -2.03 27.47 -29.90
CA LYS A 148 -1.09 26.35 -29.91
C LYS A 148 -1.68 25.15 -30.66
N ALA A 149 -2.92 24.77 -30.33
CA ALA A 149 -3.62 23.65 -30.99
C ALA A 149 -3.78 23.90 -32.50
N LYS A 150 -4.09 25.14 -32.92
CA LYS A 150 -4.23 25.50 -34.35
C LYS A 150 -2.94 25.34 -35.17
N LYS A 151 -1.77 25.39 -34.54
CA LYS A 151 -0.47 25.22 -35.21
C LYS A 151 -0.09 23.74 -35.36
N MET A 152 -0.77 22.83 -34.66
CA MET A 152 -0.54 21.40 -34.75
C MET A 152 -1.45 20.80 -35.83
N LYS A 153 -0.96 19.76 -36.51
CA LYS A 153 -1.77 18.98 -37.45
C LYS A 153 -2.14 17.65 -36.81
N ALA A 154 -3.43 17.31 -36.85
CA ALA A 154 -3.91 15.98 -36.48
C ALA A 154 -3.52 14.98 -37.57
N LEU A 155 -3.00 13.83 -37.15
CA LEU A 155 -2.70 12.68 -37.98
C LEU A 155 -3.44 11.48 -37.36
N PRO A 156 -4.75 11.35 -37.61
CA PRO A 156 -5.50 10.19 -37.12
C PRO A 156 -5.01 8.91 -37.82
N ASP A 157 -5.10 7.78 -37.13
CA ASP A 157 -4.74 6.46 -37.63
C ASP A 157 -3.36 6.42 -38.33
N TYR A 158 -2.35 7.05 -37.71
CA TYR A 158 -1.02 7.11 -38.29
C TYR A 158 -0.30 5.75 -38.10
N PRO A 159 0.19 5.09 -39.17
CA PRO A 159 0.79 3.76 -39.05
C PRO A 159 2.01 3.72 -38.15
N LEU A 160 2.07 2.75 -37.23
CA LEU A 160 3.20 2.62 -36.28
C LEU A 160 4.52 2.41 -37.01
N LYS A 161 4.55 1.61 -38.09
CA LYS A 161 5.74 1.43 -38.95
C LYS A 161 6.30 2.71 -39.56
N LYS A 162 5.46 3.74 -39.76
CA LYS A 162 5.91 5.06 -40.24
C LYS A 162 6.41 5.94 -39.10
N LEU A 163 5.92 5.72 -37.89
CA LEU A 163 6.31 6.47 -36.70
C LEU A 163 7.65 5.95 -36.14
N TYR A 164 7.80 4.63 -36.05
CA TYR A 164 8.99 3.95 -35.57
C TYR A 164 9.73 3.31 -36.74
N ARG A 165 10.96 3.79 -37.03
CA ARG A 165 11.75 3.39 -38.21
C ARG A 165 12.17 1.92 -38.23
N SER A 166 12.08 1.23 -37.09
CA SER A 166 12.39 -0.19 -36.97
C SER A 166 11.48 -0.84 -35.93
N LEU A 167 11.31 -2.16 -36.07
CA LEU A 167 10.66 -3.00 -35.07
C LEU A 167 11.30 -2.84 -33.69
N ASP A 168 12.64 -2.79 -33.62
CA ASP A 168 13.38 -2.61 -32.37
C ASP A 168 13.01 -1.32 -31.64
N LYS A 169 12.92 -0.21 -32.39
CA LYS A 169 12.56 1.08 -31.84
C LYS A 169 11.11 1.08 -31.33
N TYR A 170 10.21 0.47 -32.08
CA TYR A 170 8.83 0.29 -31.66
C TYR A 170 8.72 -0.54 -30.37
N ALA A 171 9.36 -1.71 -30.35
CA ALA A 171 9.32 -2.62 -29.20
C ALA A 171 9.87 -1.96 -27.92
N LYS A 172 11.01 -1.27 -28.00
CA LYS A 172 11.68 -0.66 -26.83
C LYS A 172 11.04 0.65 -26.39
N GLU A 173 10.78 1.58 -27.31
CA GLU A 173 10.33 2.93 -26.97
C GLU A 173 8.82 3.03 -26.77
N TYR A 174 8.02 2.27 -27.53
CA TYR A 174 6.56 2.31 -27.44
C TYR A 174 6.01 1.23 -26.51
N CYS A 175 6.45 -0.03 -26.68
CA CYS A 175 5.94 -1.13 -25.88
C CYS A 175 6.65 -1.30 -24.53
N GLY A 176 7.85 -0.73 -24.37
CA GLY A 176 8.67 -0.91 -23.17
C GLY A 176 9.28 -2.31 -23.03
N TYR A 177 9.43 -3.02 -24.15
CA TYR A 177 9.92 -4.39 -24.19
C TYR A 177 11.43 -4.48 -24.32
N VAL A 178 11.97 -5.60 -23.86
CA VAL A 178 13.37 -5.99 -23.97
C VAL A 178 13.53 -7.09 -25.03
N LEU A 179 14.73 -7.16 -25.63
CA LEU A 179 15.10 -8.26 -26.51
C LEU A 179 15.74 -9.36 -25.68
N ASN A 180 15.24 -10.58 -25.80
CA ASN A 180 15.95 -11.75 -25.31
C ASN A 180 17.02 -12.12 -26.33
N GLU A 181 18.29 -11.87 -26.01
CA GLU A 181 19.43 -12.07 -26.92
C GLU A 181 19.65 -13.55 -27.33
N GLU A 182 19.24 -14.51 -26.49
CA GLU A 182 19.39 -15.94 -26.78
C GLU A 182 18.38 -16.43 -27.82
N THR A 183 17.15 -15.92 -27.76
CA THR A 183 16.04 -16.35 -28.62
C THR A 183 15.74 -15.39 -29.76
N GLY A 184 16.24 -14.15 -29.70
CA GLY A 184 15.96 -13.08 -30.66
C GLY A 184 14.52 -12.54 -30.60
N LYS A 185 13.82 -12.76 -29.48
CA LYS A 185 12.39 -12.43 -29.31
C LYS A 185 12.19 -11.21 -28.40
N TYR A 186 11.19 -10.40 -28.72
CA TYR A 186 10.77 -9.27 -27.88
C TYR A 186 9.75 -9.68 -26.82
N GLY A 187 9.85 -9.08 -25.64
CA GLY A 187 8.97 -9.36 -24.52
C GLY A 187 9.26 -8.49 -23.31
N TYR A 188 8.71 -8.84 -22.16
CA TYR A 188 9.00 -8.15 -20.91
C TYR A 188 9.40 -9.13 -19.82
N LEU A 189 10.21 -8.64 -18.88
CA LEU A 189 10.54 -9.36 -17.67
C LEU A 189 9.52 -9.00 -16.60
N TYR A 190 9.01 -10.01 -15.91
CA TYR A 190 8.14 -9.79 -14.76
C TYR A 190 8.49 -10.76 -13.64
N ASN A 191 8.17 -10.35 -12.42
CA ASN A 191 8.30 -11.20 -11.25
C ASN A 191 7.03 -12.02 -11.05
N SER A 192 7.11 -13.34 -11.19
CA SER A 192 5.96 -14.22 -10.95
C SER A 192 5.52 -14.28 -9.49
N ASP A 193 6.41 -13.94 -8.57
CA ASP A 193 6.11 -13.81 -7.14
C ASP A 193 5.78 -12.36 -6.76
N GLY A 194 5.69 -11.44 -7.74
CA GLY A 194 5.42 -10.03 -7.51
C GLY A 194 4.03 -9.80 -6.92
N ILE A 195 3.98 -9.20 -5.73
CA ILE A 195 2.76 -8.93 -4.98
C ILE A 195 2.55 -7.44 -4.77
N TYR A 196 3.62 -6.67 -4.59
CA TYR A 196 3.51 -5.24 -4.27
C TYR A 196 4.37 -4.36 -5.18
N ASP A 197 3.88 -3.14 -5.45
CA ASP A 197 4.64 -2.07 -6.11
C ASP A 197 5.18 -1.02 -5.11
N TRP A 198 4.63 -1.01 -3.89
CA TRP A 198 5.05 -0.12 -2.81
C TRP A 198 4.73 -0.70 -1.42
N PHE A 199 5.56 -0.41 -0.43
CA PHE A 199 5.25 -0.67 0.98
C PHE A 199 5.86 0.37 1.93
N SER A 200 5.34 0.41 3.16
CA SER A 200 5.90 1.14 4.30
C SER A 200 5.66 0.36 5.61
N ILE A 201 6.58 0.51 6.57
CA ILE A 201 6.40 -0.06 7.91
C ILE A 201 5.35 0.79 8.64
N GLY A 202 4.27 0.19 9.14
CA GLY A 202 3.15 0.92 9.72
C GLY A 202 2.24 1.53 8.64
N GLY A 203 2.67 2.59 7.98
CA GLY A 203 1.92 3.31 6.94
C GLY A 203 0.54 3.74 7.41
N ARG A 204 -0.52 3.24 6.76
CA ARG A 204 -1.92 3.43 7.19
C ARG A 204 -2.30 2.68 8.47
N TRP A 205 -1.50 1.72 8.89
CA TRP A 205 -1.68 0.93 10.11
C TRP A 205 -0.46 1.05 11.06
N PRO A 206 -0.13 2.26 11.53
CA PRO A 206 1.06 2.48 12.37
C PRO A 206 0.94 1.88 13.78
N PHE A 207 -0.27 1.47 14.18
CA PHE A 207 -0.61 1.00 15.51
C PHE A 207 -0.82 -0.53 15.53
N ALA A 208 0.15 -1.28 15.02
CA ALA A 208 0.03 -2.74 14.91
C ALA A 208 0.17 -3.44 16.27
N PHE A 209 1.07 -2.95 17.13
CA PHE A 209 1.41 -3.58 18.41
C PHE A 209 1.46 -2.56 19.54
N LEU A 210 1.11 -3.02 20.76
CA LEU A 210 1.21 -2.22 21.97
C LEU A 210 2.40 -2.68 22.79
N VAL A 211 3.28 -1.75 23.19
CA VAL A 211 4.42 -2.03 24.07
C VAL A 211 4.44 -1.05 25.23
N ARG A 212 5.15 -1.39 26.32
CA ARG A 212 5.38 -0.45 27.44
C ARG A 212 6.23 0.73 26.98
N LYS A 213 6.00 1.93 27.54
CA LYS A 213 6.84 3.12 27.31
C LYS A 213 8.31 2.91 27.70
N THR A 214 8.61 1.92 28.55
CA THR A 214 9.96 1.55 28.95
C THR A 214 10.68 0.64 27.94
N CYS A 215 9.95 0.06 26.98
CA CYS A 215 10.53 -0.75 25.91
C CYS A 215 11.53 0.07 25.10
N GLN A 216 12.69 -0.51 24.79
CA GLN A 216 13.75 0.16 24.00
C GLN A 216 13.79 -0.34 22.56
N GLU A 217 13.23 -1.51 22.29
CA GLU A 217 13.34 -2.22 21.02
C GLU A 217 11.99 -2.27 20.30
N TYR A 218 11.62 -1.13 19.75
CA TYR A 218 10.44 -0.97 18.92
C TYR A 218 10.72 -0.03 17.74
N SER A 219 9.85 -0.10 16.73
CA SER A 219 9.82 0.86 15.63
C SER A 219 8.42 1.46 15.48
N LEU A 220 8.35 2.78 15.36
CA LEU A 220 7.09 3.50 15.10
C LEU A 220 6.61 3.31 13.66
N GLY A 221 7.50 2.97 12.73
CA GLY A 221 7.19 2.99 11.30
C GLY A 221 6.96 4.40 10.75
N GLU A 222 6.49 4.47 9.52
CA GLU A 222 6.01 5.68 8.83
C GLU A 222 4.49 5.82 9.09
N ARG A 223 3.95 7.04 9.16
CA ARG A 223 2.50 7.28 9.25
C ARG A 223 2.00 7.87 7.94
N ALA A 224 1.06 7.18 7.29
CA ALA A 224 0.65 7.57 5.93
C ALA A 224 -0.24 8.82 5.91
N TRP A 225 -1.11 9.04 6.90
CA TRP A 225 -2.07 10.15 6.91
C TRP A 225 -2.56 10.44 8.35
N SER A 226 -2.30 11.65 8.84
CA SER A 226 -2.96 12.38 9.95
C SER A 226 -2.07 12.78 11.15
N GLU A 227 -2.46 13.94 11.70
CA GLU A 227 -1.90 14.70 12.81
C GLU A 227 -2.36 14.17 14.19
N GLU A 228 -2.99 13.00 14.23
CA GLU A 228 -3.46 12.44 15.51
C GLU A 228 -2.27 11.96 16.33
N GLU A 229 -2.02 12.69 17.42
CA GLU A 229 -1.23 12.17 18.53
C GLU A 229 -1.79 10.81 18.95
N ASP A 230 -0.92 9.96 19.48
CA ASP A 230 -1.25 8.63 19.99
C ASP A 230 -2.10 8.73 21.28
N THR A 231 -3.26 9.40 21.20
CA THR A 231 -4.10 9.78 22.36
C THR A 231 -4.82 8.59 22.97
N ASP A 232 -4.97 7.51 22.21
CA ASP A 232 -5.79 6.36 22.59
C ASP A 232 -4.98 5.20 23.17
N ALA A 233 -3.64 5.27 23.16
CA ALA A 233 -2.82 4.26 23.82
C ALA A 233 -3.13 4.20 25.33
N PRO A 234 -3.34 3.00 25.92
CA PRO A 234 -3.51 2.86 27.37
C PRO A 234 -2.36 3.50 28.15
N GLN A 235 -2.66 4.05 29.34
CA GLN A 235 -1.65 4.73 30.16
C GLN A 235 -0.45 3.82 30.44
N GLY A 236 0.75 4.32 30.13
CA GLY A 236 2.02 3.59 30.31
C GLY A 236 2.46 2.79 29.08
N TYR A 237 1.68 2.79 28.01
CA TYR A 237 1.95 2.08 26.76
C TYR A 237 2.04 3.04 25.57
N ILE A 238 2.54 2.53 24.45
CA ILE A 238 2.61 3.21 23.15
C ILE A 238 2.27 2.23 22.04
N TRP A 239 1.64 2.72 20.97
CA TRP A 239 1.41 1.94 19.77
C TRP A 239 2.62 2.03 18.82
N VAL A 240 3.01 0.89 18.25
CA VAL A 240 4.21 0.73 17.42
C VAL A 240 3.91 -0.17 16.22
N ALA A 241 4.69 -0.01 15.14
CA ALA A 241 4.57 -0.82 13.93
C ALA A 241 5.40 -2.10 14.00
N ALA A 242 6.46 -2.14 14.82
CA ALA A 242 7.27 -3.33 15.05
C ALA A 242 7.81 -3.42 16.47
N ALA A 243 7.90 -4.64 16.99
CA ALA A 243 8.52 -4.94 18.29
C ALA A 243 8.88 -6.43 18.37
N ARG A 244 9.74 -6.81 19.33
CA ARG A 244 9.94 -8.23 19.63
C ARG A 244 8.67 -8.84 20.19
N LYS A 245 8.39 -10.09 19.83
CA LYS A 245 7.19 -10.83 20.28
C LYS A 245 7.02 -10.80 21.79
N LYS A 246 8.10 -10.93 22.57
CA LYS A 246 8.10 -10.89 24.04
C LYS A 246 7.72 -9.54 24.64
N ASP A 247 7.97 -8.45 23.93
CA ASP A 247 7.75 -7.09 24.42
C ASP A 247 6.34 -6.57 24.09
N ILE A 248 5.58 -7.32 23.27
CA ILE A 248 4.21 -6.98 22.88
C ILE A 248 3.22 -7.38 23.98
N GLU A 249 2.40 -6.42 24.39
CA GLU A 249 1.46 -6.57 25.50
C GLU A 249 0.09 -7.05 25.00
N TRP A 250 0.06 -8.31 24.54
CA TRP A 250 -1.11 -8.93 23.89
C TRP A 250 -2.41 -8.85 24.69
N THR A 251 -2.34 -9.10 26.00
CA THR A 251 -3.52 -9.00 26.89
C THR A 251 -4.06 -7.59 26.93
N LYS A 252 -3.18 -6.58 27.02
CA LYS A 252 -3.58 -5.17 27.03
C LYS A 252 -4.16 -4.72 25.69
N MET A 253 -3.61 -5.23 24.58
CA MET A 253 -4.21 -5.03 23.25
C MET A 253 -5.63 -5.61 23.17
N LEU A 254 -5.85 -6.82 23.70
CA LEU A 254 -7.17 -7.45 23.69
C LEU A 254 -8.18 -6.68 24.56
N GLU A 255 -7.77 -6.25 25.77
CA GLU A 255 -8.57 -5.40 26.64
C GLU A 255 -8.95 -4.07 25.96
N HIS A 256 -7.98 -3.40 25.34
CA HIS A 256 -8.22 -2.15 24.63
C HIS A 256 -9.16 -2.36 23.42
N ASN A 257 -8.91 -3.38 22.61
CA ASN A 257 -9.76 -3.69 21.46
C ASN A 257 -11.21 -4.03 21.88
N LYS A 258 -11.42 -4.70 23.02
CA LYS A 258 -12.76 -4.93 23.58
C LYS A 258 -13.47 -3.61 23.85
N ILE A 259 -12.79 -2.65 24.48
CA ILE A 259 -13.34 -1.32 24.79
C ILE A 259 -13.70 -0.57 23.49
N CYS A 260 -12.78 -0.51 22.53
CA CYS A 260 -13.02 0.20 21.27
C CYS A 260 -14.17 -0.42 20.45
N VAL A 261 -14.23 -1.76 20.38
CA VAL A 261 -15.30 -2.46 19.65
C VAL A 261 -16.64 -2.27 20.36
N GLN A 262 -16.67 -2.24 21.70
CA GLN A 262 -17.89 -1.94 22.45
C GLN A 262 -18.39 -0.50 22.20
N GLN A 263 -17.50 0.50 22.31
CA GLN A 263 -17.85 1.89 22.01
C GLN A 263 -18.37 2.05 20.58
N ARG A 264 -17.75 1.36 19.62
CA ARG A 264 -18.21 1.34 18.23
C ARG A 264 -19.59 0.70 18.09
N TYR A 265 -19.86 -0.39 18.79
CA TYR A 265 -21.18 -1.04 18.82
C TYR A 265 -22.24 -0.10 19.38
N GLU A 266 -21.98 0.55 20.52
CA GLU A 266 -22.90 1.50 21.15
C GLU A 266 -23.21 2.67 20.22
N PHE A 267 -22.18 3.24 19.57
CA PHE A 267 -22.34 4.29 18.57
C PHE A 267 -23.23 3.87 17.38
N LEU A 268 -22.97 2.69 16.81
CA LEU A 268 -23.72 2.19 15.65
C LEU A 268 -25.16 1.79 16.00
N THR A 269 -25.37 1.24 17.20
CA THR A 269 -26.70 0.89 17.70
C THR A 269 -27.54 2.14 17.88
N LYS A 270 -26.96 3.21 18.41
CA LYS A 270 -27.63 4.51 18.53
C LYS A 270 -28.05 5.09 17.18
N ILE A 271 -27.21 4.98 16.14
CA ILE A 271 -27.60 5.39 14.77
C ILE A 271 -28.81 4.60 14.26
N LEU A 272 -28.87 3.29 14.54
CA LEU A 272 -30.01 2.45 14.15
C LEU A 272 -31.29 2.80 14.91
N GLU A 273 -31.18 3.12 16.21
CA GLU A 273 -32.31 3.52 17.05
C GLU A 273 -32.87 4.89 16.66
N ASP A 274 -31.98 5.87 16.45
CA ASP A 274 -32.37 7.25 16.11
C ASP A 274 -32.81 7.38 14.64
N GLY A 275 -32.32 6.51 13.76
CA GLY A 275 -32.54 6.60 12.31
C GLY A 275 -31.82 7.79 11.65
N ILE A 276 -30.87 8.42 12.38
CA ILE A 276 -30.16 9.62 11.95
C ILE A 276 -28.68 9.25 11.73
N VAL A 277 -28.21 9.48 10.50
CA VAL A 277 -26.81 9.30 10.11
C VAL A 277 -26.05 10.61 10.40
N PRO A 278 -25.02 10.62 11.26
CA PRO A 278 -24.20 11.81 11.51
C PRO A 278 -23.53 12.33 10.24
N GLU A 279 -23.35 13.65 10.12
CA GLU A 279 -22.79 14.29 8.91
C GLU A 279 -21.38 13.76 8.56
N ASP A 280 -20.54 13.54 9.57
CA ASP A 280 -19.18 13.01 9.41
C ASP A 280 -19.13 11.47 9.32
N PHE A 281 -20.28 10.79 9.34
CA PHE A 281 -20.34 9.34 9.24
C PHE A 281 -20.68 8.88 7.83
N HIS A 282 -19.69 8.31 7.14
CA HIS A 282 -19.83 7.81 5.76
C HIS A 282 -20.47 6.41 5.69
N GLY A 283 -21.71 6.26 6.17
CA GLY A 283 -22.48 5.02 6.10
C GLY A 283 -23.95 5.26 5.76
N SER A 284 -24.67 4.20 5.39
CA SER A 284 -26.10 4.24 5.08
C SER A 284 -26.86 3.20 5.89
N ILE A 285 -28.07 3.57 6.33
CA ILE A 285 -29.02 2.66 6.98
C ILE A 285 -29.86 1.99 5.89
N ASN A 286 -30.06 0.68 6.01
CA ASN A 286 -30.96 -0.11 5.16
C ASN A 286 -31.79 -1.10 6.01
N ASP A 287 -32.57 -1.97 5.37
CA ASP A 287 -33.43 -2.92 6.07
C ASP A 287 -32.68 -3.95 6.92
N GLU A 288 -31.41 -4.24 6.59
CA GLU A 288 -30.56 -5.22 7.27
C GLU A 288 -29.67 -4.61 8.37
N GLY A 289 -29.49 -3.28 8.40
CA GLY A 289 -28.65 -2.60 9.38
C GLY A 289 -27.92 -1.38 8.80
N ILE A 290 -26.63 -1.22 9.13
CA ILE A 290 -25.78 -0.15 8.59
C ILE A 290 -24.75 -0.75 7.65
N THR A 291 -24.64 -0.16 6.45
CA THR A 291 -23.60 -0.48 5.47
C THR A 291 -22.64 0.69 5.28
N GLN A 292 -21.36 0.39 5.07
CA GLN A 292 -20.32 1.36 4.73
C GLN A 292 -19.41 0.74 3.67
N TYR A 293 -19.18 1.45 2.56
CA TYR A 293 -18.41 0.97 1.41
C TYR A 293 -18.86 -0.41 0.89
N GLY A 294 -20.16 -0.70 0.95
CA GLY A 294 -20.73 -1.98 0.50
C GLY A 294 -20.62 -3.12 1.53
N GLU A 295 -20.02 -2.91 2.69
CA GLU A 295 -19.91 -3.92 3.76
C GLU A 295 -20.92 -3.67 4.89
N SER A 296 -21.48 -4.75 5.45
CA SER A 296 -22.33 -4.68 6.65
C SER A 296 -21.48 -4.41 7.91
N ILE A 297 -21.63 -3.21 8.49
CA ILE A 297 -20.86 -2.78 9.66
C ILE A 297 -21.53 -3.22 10.96
N ILE A 298 -22.85 -3.12 11.06
CA ILE A 298 -23.70 -3.69 12.13
C ILE A 298 -25.00 -4.21 11.52
N ARG A 299 -25.52 -5.34 12.02
CA ARG A 299 -26.81 -5.89 11.59
C ARG A 299 -27.92 -5.47 12.56
N LYS A 300 -29.12 -5.26 12.05
CA LYS A 300 -30.29 -4.92 12.86
C LYS A 300 -30.59 -6.06 13.84
N GLY A 301 -30.64 -5.74 15.14
CA GLY A 301 -30.86 -6.73 16.20
C GLY A 301 -29.63 -7.57 16.58
N GLU A 302 -28.46 -7.30 16.00
CA GLU A 302 -27.19 -7.94 16.39
C GLU A 302 -26.88 -7.59 17.86
N THR A 303 -26.64 -8.62 18.68
CA THR A 303 -26.22 -8.43 20.07
C THR A 303 -24.75 -8.05 20.15
N LEU A 304 -24.33 -7.44 21.27
CA LEU A 304 -22.91 -7.11 21.50
C LEU A 304 -22.00 -8.36 21.38
N GLN A 305 -22.47 -9.54 21.82
CA GLN A 305 -21.69 -10.77 21.73
C GLN A 305 -21.54 -11.27 20.30
N GLU A 306 -22.58 -11.19 19.48
CA GLU A 306 -22.49 -11.52 18.05
C GLU A 306 -21.57 -10.52 17.32
N PHE A 307 -21.66 -9.24 17.66
CA PHE A 307 -20.78 -8.20 17.13
C PHE A 307 -19.31 -8.45 17.50
N PHE A 308 -19.03 -8.80 18.76
CA PHE A 308 -17.70 -9.20 19.22
C PHE A 308 -17.19 -10.42 18.45
N ALA A 309 -18.00 -11.47 18.31
CA ALA A 309 -17.62 -12.68 17.58
C ALA A 309 -17.28 -12.37 16.11
N ARG A 310 -18.11 -11.61 15.40
CA ARG A 310 -17.86 -11.20 14.00
C ARG A 310 -16.61 -10.33 13.85
N ARG A 311 -16.29 -9.56 14.89
CA ARG A 311 -15.07 -8.75 15.00
C ARG A 311 -13.87 -9.56 15.51
N GLY A 312 -14.04 -10.84 15.82
CA GLY A 312 -12.99 -11.72 16.35
C GLY A 312 -12.47 -11.30 17.72
N ILE A 313 -13.31 -10.61 18.49
CA ILE A 313 -13.09 -10.39 19.92
C ILE A 313 -13.66 -11.62 20.64
N SER A 314 -12.87 -12.67 20.69
CA SER A 314 -13.27 -13.97 21.23
C SER A 314 -12.09 -14.62 21.93
N GLU A 315 -12.35 -15.40 22.98
CA GLU A 315 -11.33 -16.21 23.68
C GLU A 315 -10.74 -17.33 22.81
N LYS A 316 -11.37 -17.60 21.65
CA LYS A 316 -10.86 -18.53 20.64
C LYS A 316 -9.54 -18.07 20.02
N TYR A 317 -9.29 -16.76 19.98
CA TYR A 317 -8.15 -16.17 19.29
C TYR A 317 -7.14 -15.61 20.30
N LYS A 318 -5.87 -15.96 20.13
CA LYS A 318 -4.79 -15.56 21.04
C LYS A 318 -4.35 -14.14 20.78
N TYR A 319 -4.21 -13.75 19.52
CA TYR A 319 -3.64 -12.47 19.13
C TYR A 319 -4.69 -11.55 18.51
N PRO A 320 -4.88 -10.32 19.05
CA PRO A 320 -5.94 -9.43 18.61
C PRO A 320 -5.56 -8.62 17.35
N LEU A 321 -5.01 -9.28 16.33
CA LEU A 321 -4.61 -8.68 15.06
C LEU A 321 -5.62 -9.01 13.94
N ARG A 322 -5.75 -8.07 13.00
CA ARG A 322 -6.51 -8.28 11.76
C ARG A 322 -5.66 -7.89 10.57
N VAL A 323 -4.85 -8.84 10.12
CA VAL A 323 -4.01 -8.69 8.93
C VAL A 323 -4.68 -9.33 7.73
N TYR A 324 -4.40 -8.81 6.54
CA TYR A 324 -4.90 -9.37 5.28
C TYR A 324 -3.99 -10.49 4.76
N SER A 325 -2.68 -10.38 5.03
CA SER A 325 -1.69 -11.33 4.56
C SER A 325 -0.52 -11.45 5.54
N PHE A 326 0.28 -12.49 5.38
CA PHE A 326 1.59 -12.56 6.00
C PHE A 326 2.64 -13.17 5.06
N VAL A 327 3.90 -12.80 5.29
CA VAL A 327 5.07 -13.38 4.63
C VAL A 327 5.87 -14.16 5.66
N SER A 328 6.23 -15.39 5.31
CA SER A 328 7.11 -16.26 6.11
C SER A 328 8.24 -16.81 5.24
N SER A 329 9.14 -17.57 5.85
CA SER A 329 10.12 -18.39 5.13
C SER A 329 9.48 -19.41 4.17
N LYS A 330 8.19 -19.75 4.36
CA LYS A 330 7.43 -20.67 3.51
C LYS A 330 6.76 -19.99 2.31
N GLY A 331 6.79 -18.66 2.25
CA GLY A 331 6.10 -17.91 1.20
C GLY A 331 5.16 -16.83 1.72
N TYR A 332 4.51 -16.15 0.79
CA TYR A 332 3.38 -15.27 1.01
C TYR A 332 2.07 -16.06 1.12
N LEU A 333 1.21 -15.67 2.06
CA LEU A 333 -0.16 -16.14 2.16
C LEU A 333 -1.09 -14.96 2.42
N ASN A 334 -2.28 -14.99 1.82
CA ASN A 334 -3.33 -14.02 2.09
C ASN A 334 -4.67 -14.69 2.39
N ARG A 335 -5.56 -13.90 2.97
CA ARG A 335 -6.90 -14.31 3.38
C ARG A 335 -7.77 -14.82 2.24
N ASP A 336 -7.58 -14.29 1.02
CA ASP A 336 -8.50 -14.54 -0.11
C ASP A 336 -8.14 -15.81 -0.90
N HIS A 337 -6.90 -16.30 -0.80
CA HIS A 337 -6.40 -17.51 -1.46
C HIS A 337 -6.15 -18.68 -0.52
N GLU A 338 -6.74 -18.68 0.68
CA GLU A 338 -6.76 -19.89 1.50
C GLU A 338 -7.55 -20.97 0.75
N PRO A 339 -7.02 -22.20 0.58
CA PRO A 339 -7.81 -23.29 0.02
C PRO A 339 -9.06 -23.42 0.88
N PHE A 340 -10.23 -23.20 0.27
CA PHE A 340 -11.53 -23.45 0.89
C PHE A 340 -11.41 -24.77 1.64
N SER A 341 -11.44 -24.72 2.97
CA SER A 341 -11.70 -25.93 3.74
C SER A 341 -13.01 -26.51 3.20
N GLU A 342 -13.12 -27.83 3.10
CA GLU A 342 -14.29 -28.53 2.54
C GLU A 342 -15.60 -28.29 3.32
N ILE A 343 -15.65 -27.28 4.18
CA ILE A 343 -16.74 -26.92 5.08
C ILE A 343 -17.15 -25.49 4.74
N GLY A 344 -18.20 -25.40 3.91
CA GLY A 344 -18.65 -24.15 3.32
C GLY A 344 -19.29 -23.19 4.31
N ASN A 345 -18.73 -21.97 4.41
CA ASN A 345 -19.38 -20.66 4.53
C ASN A 345 -18.32 -19.56 4.72
N ALA A 346 -18.63 -18.29 4.40
CA ALA A 346 -17.70 -17.16 4.56
C ALA A 346 -17.32 -16.83 6.03
N ALA A 347 -18.13 -17.28 6.99
CA ALA A 347 -17.79 -17.18 8.41
C ALA A 347 -16.67 -18.17 8.79
N ASP A 348 -16.69 -19.36 8.20
CA ASP A 348 -15.71 -20.42 8.46
C ASP A 348 -14.33 -20.06 7.89
N SER A 349 -14.27 -19.34 6.76
CA SER A 349 -13.00 -18.83 6.19
C SER A 349 -12.39 -17.70 7.02
N THR A 350 -13.20 -16.80 7.59
CA THR A 350 -12.69 -15.73 8.47
C THR A 350 -12.13 -16.29 9.77
N ASP A 351 -12.81 -17.29 10.34
CA ASP A 351 -12.37 -17.99 11.53
C ASP A 351 -11.08 -18.80 11.25
N CYS A 352 -11.00 -19.47 10.10
CA CYS A 352 -9.80 -20.19 9.68
C CYS A 352 -8.60 -19.24 9.56
N TRP A 353 -8.78 -18.09 8.91
CA TRP A 353 -7.73 -17.08 8.75
C TRP A 353 -7.19 -16.57 10.09
N ARG A 354 -8.06 -16.36 11.08
CA ARG A 354 -7.61 -15.92 12.42
C ARG A 354 -6.78 -16.98 13.13
N VAL A 355 -7.14 -18.25 12.98
CA VAL A 355 -6.32 -19.37 13.48
C VAL A 355 -4.97 -19.38 12.77
N ARG A 356 -4.90 -19.10 11.46
CA ARG A 356 -3.63 -18.97 10.73
C ARG A 356 -2.75 -17.84 11.26
N VAL A 357 -3.34 -16.70 11.61
CA VAL A 357 -2.60 -15.60 12.24
C VAL A 357 -2.02 -16.05 13.58
N ASP A 358 -2.79 -16.78 14.39
CA ASP A 358 -2.30 -17.33 15.65
C ASP A 358 -1.17 -18.34 15.43
N GLU A 359 -1.34 -19.30 14.52
CA GLU A 359 -0.31 -20.29 14.14
C GLU A 359 0.97 -19.61 13.63
N PHE A 360 0.82 -18.56 12.81
CA PHE A 360 1.94 -17.79 12.30
C PHE A 360 2.74 -17.17 13.44
N ILE A 361 2.08 -16.46 14.37
CA ILE A 361 2.75 -15.79 15.50
C ILE A 361 3.35 -16.82 16.46
N ASP A 362 2.63 -17.92 16.73
CA ASP A 362 3.11 -19.01 17.58
C ASP A 362 4.35 -19.70 17.02
N SER A 363 4.54 -19.69 15.68
CA SER A 363 5.69 -20.33 15.04
C SER A 363 7.03 -19.62 15.27
N PHE A 364 7.02 -18.39 15.80
CA PHE A 364 8.21 -17.60 16.06
C PHE A 364 8.61 -17.59 17.53
N SER A 365 9.91 -17.40 17.75
CA SER A 365 10.47 -17.24 19.09
C SER A 365 10.07 -15.90 19.71
N ASP A 366 10.19 -15.81 21.02
CA ASP A 366 9.92 -14.60 21.78
C ASP A 366 10.87 -13.43 21.43
N ASP A 367 12.06 -13.74 20.90
CA ASP A 367 13.04 -12.75 20.46
C ASP A 367 12.84 -12.26 19.02
N THR A 368 12.00 -12.95 18.23
CA THR A 368 11.70 -12.58 16.86
C THR A 368 10.92 -11.26 16.82
N VAL A 369 11.24 -10.40 15.84
CA VAL A 369 10.58 -9.10 15.67
C VAL A 369 9.39 -9.24 14.72
N LEU A 370 8.20 -8.91 15.19
CA LEU A 370 7.00 -8.84 14.36
C LEU A 370 6.85 -7.44 13.77
N VAL A 371 6.43 -7.36 12.51
CA VAL A 371 6.35 -6.10 11.76
C VAL A 371 5.01 -6.00 11.04
N GLY A 372 4.26 -4.93 11.31
CA GLY A 372 3.06 -4.52 10.58
C GLY A 372 3.41 -3.61 9.41
N ILE A 373 2.87 -3.91 8.23
CA ILE A 373 3.29 -3.30 6.96
C ILE A 373 2.06 -2.87 6.17
N ASP A 374 2.05 -1.61 5.75
CA ASP A 374 1.14 -1.14 4.71
C ASP A 374 1.79 -1.42 3.35
N TYR A 375 1.15 -2.23 2.52
CA TYR A 375 1.61 -2.51 1.17
C TYR A 375 0.51 -2.28 0.14
N HIS A 376 0.92 -1.88 -1.06
CA HIS A 376 0.05 -1.64 -2.20
C HIS A 376 0.16 -2.79 -3.21
N ILE A 377 -1.00 -3.28 -3.66
CA ILE A 377 -1.17 -4.23 -4.77
C ILE A 377 -1.81 -3.52 -5.96
#